data_AF-A0A135HZD7-F1
#
_entry.id   AF-A0A135HZD7-F1
#
_cell.length_a   1.000
_cell.length_b   1.000
_cell.length_c   1.000
_cell.angle_alpha   90.00
_cell.angle_beta   90.00
_cell.angle_gamma   90.00
#
_symmetry.space_group_name_H-M   'P 1'
#
loop_
_entity.id
_entity.type
_entity.pdbx_description
1 polymer ?
#
loop_
_entity_poly.entity_id
_entity_poly.type
_entity_poly.pdbx_seq_one_letter_code
_entity_poly.pdbx_strand_id
1 'polypeptide(L)'
;MDTKRLAELDRQIKAADEAFWADHARTAAAREAGENEGEVAQRAASMRAEALEEQVDILRTKRANVAAGLPEDLGITPPIDLAGVVERRIAAMSAVWEKNFAAHKASQMKALEEGLDKLGDAVKGYVDRSFAATSGALKYMGVHQKAMAYKQGSVVTDGGSAWCAVKDVPEGERPGASDGWQLMVKAGRDGRDAK
;
A
#
# COMPACT_ATOMS: atom_id res chain seq x y z
N MET A 1 33.77 19.69 -48.26
CA MET A 1 32.95 19.24 -47.12
C MET A 1 32.14 18.04 -47.61
N ASP A 2 32.38 16.84 -47.07
CA ASP A 2 31.75 15.61 -47.56
C ASP A 2 30.35 15.42 -46.95
N THR A 3 29.36 16.04 -47.59
CA THR A 3 27.97 16.06 -47.11
C THR A 3 27.31 14.68 -47.09
N LYS A 4 27.74 13.76 -47.97
CA LYS A 4 27.25 12.38 -47.97
C LYS A 4 27.75 11.62 -46.75
N ARG A 5 29.02 11.81 -46.37
CA ARG A 5 29.59 11.19 -45.16
C ARG A 5 28.93 11.69 -43.88
N LEU A 6 28.63 12.98 -43.78
CA LEU A 6 27.90 13.55 -42.63
C LEU A 6 26.49 12.97 -42.48
N ALA A 7 25.75 12.86 -43.59
CA ALA A 7 24.41 12.26 -43.57
C ALA A 7 24.42 10.77 -43.15
N GLU A 8 25.49 10.04 -43.53
CA GLU A 8 25.66 8.65 -43.13
C GLU A 8 25.99 8.51 -41.63
N LEU A 9 26.86 9.37 -41.07
CA LEU A 9 27.13 9.39 -39.63
C LEU A 9 25.89 9.77 -38.81
N ASP A 10 25.08 10.71 -39.29
CA ASP A 10 23.81 11.08 -38.64
C ASP A 10 22.82 9.91 -38.63
N ARG A 11 22.77 9.12 -39.70
CA ARG A 11 21.96 7.90 -39.74
C ARG A 11 22.47 6.86 -38.74
N GLN A 12 23.77 6.69 -38.61
CA GLN A 12 24.38 5.73 -37.67
C GLN A 12 24.15 6.13 -36.21
N ILE A 13 24.30 7.42 -35.88
CA ILE A 13 24.00 7.95 -34.54
C ILE A 13 22.54 7.69 -34.18
N LYS A 14 21.62 8.02 -35.10
CA LYS A 14 20.19 7.80 -34.88
C LYS A 14 19.84 6.33 -34.65
N ALA A 15 20.41 5.43 -35.47
CA ALA A 15 20.20 3.99 -35.31
C ALA A 15 20.75 3.45 -33.98
N ALA A 16 21.90 3.95 -33.53
CA ALA A 16 22.49 3.57 -32.24
C ALA A 16 21.65 4.07 -31.06
N ASP A 17 21.17 5.32 -31.11
CA ASP A 17 20.27 5.88 -30.09
C ASP A 17 18.95 5.09 -30.03
N GLU A 18 18.33 4.78 -31.18
CA GLU A 18 17.11 3.96 -31.22
C GLU A 18 17.32 2.55 -30.65
N ALA A 19 18.45 1.92 -30.94
CA ALA A 19 18.81 0.61 -30.40
C ALA A 19 19.03 0.64 -28.88
N PHE A 20 19.69 1.68 -28.36
CA PHE A 20 19.89 1.90 -26.93
C PHE A 20 18.55 2.02 -26.20
N TRP A 21 17.64 2.87 -26.71
CA TRP A 21 16.33 3.06 -26.08
C TRP A 21 15.44 1.82 -26.16
N ALA A 22 15.50 1.07 -27.26
CA ALA A 22 14.78 -0.21 -27.38
C ALA A 22 15.27 -1.25 -26.37
N ASP A 23 16.58 -1.32 -26.11
CA ASP A 23 17.15 -2.22 -25.12
C ASP A 23 16.79 -1.82 -23.68
N HIS A 24 16.81 -0.51 -23.41
CA HIS A 24 16.38 0.04 -22.12
C HIS A 24 14.88 -0.20 -21.85
N ALA A 25 14.04 -0.12 -22.89
CA ALA A 25 12.62 -0.44 -22.75
C ALA A 25 12.39 -1.93 -22.44
N ARG A 26 13.15 -2.84 -23.08
CA ARG A 26 13.07 -4.29 -22.82
C ARG A 26 13.47 -4.65 -21.39
N THR A 27 14.54 -4.05 -20.88
CA THR A 27 14.97 -4.26 -19.49
C THR A 27 13.98 -3.72 -18.47
N ALA A 28 13.34 -2.58 -18.74
CA ALA A 28 12.27 -2.05 -17.90
C ALA A 28 11.04 -2.98 -17.87
N ALA A 29 10.63 -3.52 -19.02
CA ALA A 29 9.51 -4.47 -19.11
C ALA A 29 9.81 -5.80 -18.40
N ALA A 30 11.03 -6.34 -18.54
CA ALA A 30 11.45 -7.56 -17.84
C ALA A 30 11.43 -7.39 -16.30
N ARG A 31 11.76 -6.19 -15.80
CA ARG A 31 11.68 -5.86 -14.37
C ARG A 31 10.24 -5.90 -13.84
N GLU A 32 9.27 -5.46 -14.64
CA GLU A 32 7.85 -5.50 -14.27
C GLU A 32 7.30 -6.94 -14.27
N ALA A 33 7.86 -7.84 -15.07
CA ALA A 33 7.44 -9.25 -15.16
C ALA A 33 7.93 -10.13 -14.00
N GLY A 34 8.86 -9.66 -13.15
CA GLY A 34 9.27 -10.38 -11.93
C GLY A 34 10.11 -11.64 -12.16
N GLU A 35 10.80 -11.77 -13.30
CA GLU A 35 11.63 -12.94 -13.60
C GLU A 35 12.97 -12.89 -12.81
N ASN A 36 13.20 -13.91 -11.98
CA ASN A 36 14.40 -14.04 -11.11
C ASN A 36 15.71 -14.37 -11.87
N GLU A 37 15.68 -14.49 -13.20
CA GLU A 37 16.89 -14.48 -14.06
C GLU A 37 17.51 -13.06 -14.18
N GLY A 38 16.92 -12.08 -13.47
CA GLY A 38 17.15 -10.65 -13.61
C GLY A 38 18.57 -10.17 -13.42
N GLU A 39 19.40 -10.72 -12.52
CA GLU A 39 20.71 -10.10 -12.23
C GLU A 39 21.74 -10.29 -13.35
N VAL A 40 21.82 -11.47 -13.97
CA VAL A 40 22.77 -11.73 -15.06
C VAL A 40 22.31 -11.03 -16.34
N ALA A 41 21.01 -11.07 -16.63
CA ALA A 41 20.42 -10.34 -17.75
C ALA A 41 20.56 -8.81 -17.58
N GLN A 42 20.41 -8.30 -16.35
CA GLN A 42 20.58 -6.88 -16.03
C GLN A 42 22.04 -6.44 -16.15
N ARG A 43 23.01 -7.25 -15.68
CA ARG A 43 24.43 -6.97 -15.90
C ARG A 43 24.79 -7.00 -17.39
N ALA A 44 24.30 -7.99 -18.13
CA ALA A 44 24.53 -8.07 -19.58
C ALA A 44 23.93 -6.88 -20.35
N ALA A 45 22.71 -6.45 -20.00
CA ALA A 45 22.08 -5.29 -20.60
C ALA A 45 22.76 -3.97 -20.19
N SER A 46 23.21 -3.86 -18.94
CA SER A 46 23.98 -2.69 -18.50
C SER A 46 25.31 -2.56 -19.24
N MET A 47 26.06 -3.66 -19.41
CA MET A 47 27.30 -3.65 -20.20
C MET A 47 27.04 -3.31 -21.67
N ARG A 48 25.92 -3.80 -22.23
CA ARG A 48 25.54 -3.49 -23.61
C ARG A 48 25.14 -2.03 -23.79
N ALA A 49 24.43 -1.45 -22.82
CA ALA A 49 24.05 -0.04 -22.82
C ALA A 49 25.30 0.87 -22.73
N GLU A 50 26.26 0.52 -21.88
CA GLU A 50 27.54 1.23 -21.75
C GLU A 50 28.36 1.17 -23.05
N ALA A 51 28.44 0.00 -23.68
CA ALA A 51 29.12 -0.17 -24.98
C ALA A 51 28.45 0.63 -26.12
N LEU A 52 27.12 0.77 -26.11
CA LEU A 52 26.40 1.58 -27.09
C LEU A 52 26.62 3.08 -26.86
N GLU A 53 26.68 3.53 -25.61
CA GLU A 53 26.98 4.92 -25.26
C GLU A 53 28.40 5.31 -25.73
N GLU A 54 29.38 4.45 -25.49
CA GLU A 54 30.74 4.62 -26.01
C GLU A 54 30.77 4.71 -27.55
N GLN A 55 30.01 3.84 -28.23
CA GLN A 55 29.91 3.85 -29.68
C GLN A 55 29.30 5.15 -30.23
N VAL A 56 28.26 5.69 -29.57
CA VAL A 56 27.63 6.97 -29.95
C VAL A 56 28.62 8.13 -29.80
N ASP A 57 29.41 8.15 -28.73
CA ASP A 57 30.40 9.22 -28.50
C ASP A 57 31.56 9.16 -29.50
N ILE A 58 32.01 7.96 -29.88
CA ILE A 58 32.96 7.78 -30.99
C ILE A 58 32.37 8.35 -32.29
N LEU A 59 31.11 8.04 -32.62
CA LEU A 59 30.46 8.52 -33.84
C LEU A 59 30.26 10.04 -33.85
N ARG A 60 29.91 10.64 -32.70
CA ARG A 60 29.80 12.10 -32.54
C ARG A 60 31.15 12.78 -32.75
N THR A 61 32.23 12.20 -32.23
CA THR A 61 33.60 12.69 -32.42
C THR A 61 34.00 12.64 -33.90
N LYS A 62 33.75 11.51 -34.57
CA LYS A 62 34.00 11.36 -36.00
C LYS A 62 33.23 12.38 -36.84
N ARG A 63 31.96 12.63 -36.51
CA ARG A 63 31.14 13.65 -37.18
C ARG A 63 31.71 15.05 -37.01
N ALA A 64 32.17 15.41 -35.80
CA ALA A 64 32.78 16.70 -35.53
C ALA A 64 34.07 16.91 -36.35
N ASN A 65 34.91 15.88 -36.46
CA ASN A 65 36.13 15.91 -37.28
C ASN A 65 35.81 16.12 -38.76
N VAL A 66 34.88 15.34 -39.32
CA VAL A 66 34.47 15.47 -40.73
C VAL A 66 33.86 16.85 -41.01
N ALA A 67 33.08 17.41 -40.08
CA ALA A 67 32.51 18.75 -40.22
C ALA A 67 33.59 19.85 -40.23
N ALA A 68 34.68 19.66 -39.48
CA ALA A 68 35.82 20.57 -39.45
C ALA A 68 36.79 20.41 -40.64
N GLY A 69 36.55 19.46 -41.56
CA GLY A 69 37.47 19.13 -42.65
C GLY A 69 38.74 18.38 -42.19
N LEU A 70 38.68 17.80 -41.00
CA LEU A 70 39.74 17.03 -40.37
C LEU A 70 39.60 15.53 -40.70
N PRO A 71 40.70 14.77 -40.86
CA PRO A 71 40.65 13.31 -40.95
C PRO A 71 39.81 12.68 -39.83
N GLU A 72 39.01 11.67 -40.19
CA GLU A 72 38.03 11.03 -39.31
C GLU A 72 38.66 10.46 -38.03
N ASP A 73 39.89 9.94 -38.14
CA ASP A 73 40.67 9.31 -37.06
C ASP A 73 41.83 10.19 -36.56
N LEU A 74 41.71 11.52 -36.65
CA LEU A 74 42.59 12.36 -35.83
C LEU A 74 42.28 12.02 -34.38
N GLY A 75 43.18 11.27 -33.73
CA GLY A 75 43.14 10.93 -32.30
C GLY A 75 43.21 12.14 -31.36
N ILE A 76 42.84 13.32 -31.85
CA ILE A 76 42.57 14.54 -31.14
C ILE A 76 41.05 14.58 -30.99
N THR A 77 40.56 14.02 -29.89
CA THR A 77 39.22 14.36 -29.42
C THR A 77 39.16 15.89 -29.33
N PRO A 78 38.14 16.56 -29.93
CA PRO A 78 37.94 17.98 -29.67
C PRO A 78 37.90 18.18 -28.15
N PRO A 79 38.37 19.32 -27.60
CA PRO A 79 38.30 19.56 -26.16
C PRO A 79 36.85 19.37 -25.74
N ILE A 80 36.60 18.25 -25.06
CA ILE A 80 35.27 17.85 -24.65
C ILE A 80 34.82 18.97 -23.72
N ASP A 81 33.69 19.61 -24.04
CA ASP A 81 33.00 20.49 -23.10
C ASP A 81 32.43 19.62 -21.97
N LEU A 82 33.33 19.13 -21.12
CA LEU A 82 33.03 18.26 -19.99
C LEU A 82 32.07 18.97 -19.04
N ALA A 83 32.19 20.29 -18.90
CA ALA A 83 31.29 21.11 -18.10
C ALA A 83 29.85 20.99 -18.63
N GLY A 84 29.62 21.26 -19.92
CA GLY A 84 28.28 21.15 -20.50
C GLY A 84 27.73 19.72 -20.53
N VAL A 85 28.60 18.70 -20.70
CA VAL A 85 28.19 17.28 -20.63
C VAL A 85 27.76 16.91 -19.21
N VAL A 86 28.55 17.29 -18.21
CA VAL A 86 28.25 17.05 -16.79
C VAL A 86 26.98 17.80 -16.38
N GLU A 87 26.79 19.05 -16.78
CA GLU A 87 25.57 19.81 -16.50
C GLU A 87 24.33 19.15 -17.12
N ARG A 88 24.40 18.73 -18.39
CA ARG A 88 23.29 18.01 -19.03
C ARG A 88 23.00 16.68 -18.32
N ARG A 89 24.04 15.98 -17.86
CA ARG A 89 23.87 14.71 -17.14
C ARG A 89 23.25 14.92 -15.76
N ILE A 90 23.71 15.93 -15.01
CA ILE A 90 23.13 16.30 -13.72
C ILE A 90 21.67 16.69 -13.88
N ALA A 91 21.33 17.52 -14.88
CA ALA A 91 19.96 17.91 -15.15
C ALA A 91 19.06 16.70 -15.50
N ALA A 92 19.55 15.80 -16.35
CA ALA A 92 18.83 14.57 -16.71
C ALA A 92 18.62 13.66 -15.49
N MET A 93 19.65 13.46 -14.67
CA MET A 93 19.55 12.66 -13.45
C MET A 93 18.59 13.29 -12.43
N SER A 94 18.62 14.62 -12.27
CA SER A 94 17.70 15.33 -11.38
C SER A 94 16.25 15.16 -11.81
N ALA A 95 15.95 15.28 -13.11
CA ALA A 95 14.61 15.08 -13.64
C ALA A 95 14.10 13.64 -13.42
N VAL A 96 14.96 12.64 -13.60
CA VAL A 96 14.64 11.23 -13.31
C VAL A 96 14.39 11.02 -11.82
N TRP A 97 15.24 11.61 -10.96
CA TRP A 97 15.12 11.53 -9.52
C TRP A 97 13.81 12.16 -9.02
N GLU A 98 13.47 13.37 -9.48
CA GLU A 98 12.21 14.05 -9.13
C GLU A 98 10.98 13.25 -9.54
N LYS A 99 10.97 12.69 -10.75
CA LYS A 99 9.87 11.85 -11.24
C LYS A 99 9.70 10.59 -10.38
N ASN A 100 10.80 9.89 -10.10
CA ASN A 100 10.78 8.68 -9.29
C ASN A 100 10.38 8.98 -7.85
N PHE A 101 10.87 10.08 -7.28
CA PHE A 101 10.50 10.52 -5.94
C PHE A 101 9.01 10.87 -5.84
N ALA A 102 8.47 11.60 -6.81
CA ALA A 102 7.05 11.92 -6.88
C ALA A 102 6.18 10.66 -7.00
N ALA A 103 6.57 9.71 -7.85
CA ALA A 103 5.86 8.44 -8.00
C ALA A 103 5.89 7.61 -6.70
N HIS A 104 7.05 7.55 -6.04
CA HIS A 104 7.19 6.85 -4.77
C HIS A 104 6.34 7.49 -3.68
N LYS A 105 6.35 8.82 -3.56
CA LYS A 105 5.52 9.55 -2.60
C LYS A 105 4.03 9.34 -2.86
N ALA A 106 3.59 9.36 -4.12
CA ALA A 106 2.20 9.07 -4.47
C ALA A 106 1.79 7.64 -4.08
N SER A 107 2.67 6.67 -4.30
CA SER A 107 2.43 5.28 -3.88
C SER A 107 2.36 5.15 -2.35
N GLN A 108 3.25 5.82 -1.61
CA GLN A 108 3.21 5.83 -0.14
C GLN A 108 1.93 6.48 0.39
N MET A 109 1.51 7.60 -0.18
CA MET A 109 0.27 8.28 0.22
C MET A 109 -0.96 7.40 -0.02
N LYS A 110 -1.05 6.76 -1.19
CA LYS A 110 -2.15 5.83 -1.49
C LYS A 110 -2.18 4.64 -0.52
N ALA A 111 -1.03 4.06 -0.19
CA ALA A 111 -0.95 2.97 0.77
C ALA A 111 -1.38 3.41 2.19
N LEU A 112 -1.08 4.65 2.58
CA LEU A 112 -1.51 5.23 3.85
C LEU A 112 -3.04 5.41 3.88
N GLU A 113 -3.63 5.93 2.81
CA GLU A 113 -5.09 6.07 2.67
C GLU A 113 -5.80 4.73 2.80
N GLU A 114 -5.36 3.71 2.05
CA GLU A 114 -5.90 2.35 2.16
C GLU A 114 -5.72 1.75 3.57
N GLY A 115 -4.64 2.11 4.26
CA GLY A 115 -4.39 1.70 5.64
C GLY A 115 -5.34 2.35 6.64
N LEU A 116 -5.66 3.64 6.44
CA LEU A 116 -6.60 4.38 7.28
C LEU A 116 -8.03 3.85 7.13
N ASP A 117 -8.45 3.53 5.90
CA ASP A 117 -9.78 2.93 5.65
C ASP A 117 -9.91 1.58 6.35
N LYS A 118 -8.91 0.70 6.22
CA LYS A 118 -8.88 -0.60 6.91
C LYS A 118 -8.92 -0.45 8.43
N LEU A 119 -8.19 0.53 8.97
CA LEU A 119 -8.23 0.83 10.40
C LEU A 119 -9.61 1.31 10.84
N GLY A 120 -10.25 2.17 10.04
CA GLY A 120 -11.62 2.64 10.27
C GLY A 120 -12.62 1.49 10.34
N ASP A 121 -12.58 0.57 9.37
CA ASP A 121 -13.42 -0.63 9.36
C ASP A 121 -13.15 -1.55 10.56
N ALA A 122 -11.89 -1.72 10.94
CA ALA A 122 -11.53 -2.53 12.10
C ALA A 122 -12.05 -1.93 13.42
N VAL A 123 -11.92 -0.61 13.60
CA VAL A 123 -12.44 0.12 14.77
C VAL A 123 -13.96 0.02 14.80
N LYS A 124 -14.64 0.25 13.68
CA LYS A 124 -16.10 0.10 13.59
C LYS A 124 -16.54 -1.30 13.98
N GLY A 125 -15.92 -2.34 13.42
CA GLY A 125 -16.24 -3.71 13.76
C GLY A 125 -15.98 -4.06 15.23
N TYR A 126 -14.94 -3.48 15.85
CA TYR A 126 -14.68 -3.63 17.29
C TYR A 126 -15.77 -2.97 18.15
N VAL A 127 -16.18 -1.76 17.77
CA VAL A 127 -17.24 -1.01 18.47
C VAL A 127 -18.57 -1.77 18.39
N ASP A 128 -18.95 -2.25 17.20
CA ASP A 128 -20.18 -3.01 17.00
C ASP A 128 -20.22 -4.29 17.85
N ARG A 129 -19.10 -5.03 17.91
CA ARG A 129 -18.98 -6.23 18.77
C ARG A 129 -19.07 -5.89 20.26
N SER A 130 -18.42 -4.81 20.68
CA SER A 130 -18.45 -4.37 22.09
C SER A 130 -19.87 -3.99 22.53
N PHE A 131 -20.63 -3.31 21.67
CA PHE A 131 -22.02 -2.98 21.96
C PHE A 131 -22.93 -4.20 21.92
N ALA A 132 -22.76 -5.10 20.94
CA ALA A 132 -23.48 -6.36 20.89
C ALA A 132 -23.23 -7.22 22.16
N ALA A 133 -21.99 -7.27 22.64
CA ALA A 133 -21.64 -7.96 23.88
C ALA A 133 -22.29 -7.32 25.12
N THR A 134 -22.44 -6.00 25.13
CA THR A 134 -23.04 -5.28 26.26
C THR A 134 -24.56 -5.39 26.28
N SER A 135 -25.22 -5.50 25.12
CA SER A 135 -26.68 -5.70 25.04
C SER A 135 -27.18 -7.03 25.63
N GLY A 136 -26.28 -7.98 25.91
CA GLY A 136 -26.59 -9.24 26.60
C GLY A 136 -25.99 -9.37 28.00
N ALA A 137 -25.35 -8.32 28.53
CA ALA A 137 -24.73 -8.39 29.85
C ALA A 137 -25.80 -8.46 30.96
N LEU A 138 -25.61 -9.40 31.90
CA LEU A 138 -26.51 -9.55 33.04
C LEU A 138 -26.44 -8.30 33.93
N LYS A 139 -27.55 -7.59 34.05
CA LYS A 139 -27.65 -6.38 34.88
C LYS A 139 -28.58 -6.62 36.06
N TYR A 140 -28.05 -6.62 37.27
CA TYR A 140 -28.88 -6.73 38.48
C TYR A 140 -29.66 -5.44 38.73
N MET A 141 -30.99 -5.55 38.83
CA MET A 141 -31.94 -4.45 38.96
C MET A 141 -32.63 -4.41 40.33
N GLY A 142 -32.26 -5.29 41.27
CA GLY A 142 -32.85 -5.34 42.61
C GLY A 142 -34.09 -6.24 42.70
N VAL A 143 -35.03 -5.87 43.57
CA VAL A 143 -36.31 -6.58 43.75
C VAL A 143 -37.26 -6.21 42.60
N HIS A 144 -38.02 -7.17 42.08
CA HIS A 144 -39.01 -6.95 41.02
C HIS A 144 -40.01 -5.85 41.41
N GLN A 145 -40.29 -4.95 40.47
CA GLN A 145 -41.29 -3.90 40.61
C GLN A 145 -42.32 -4.01 39.51
N LYS A 146 -43.60 -4.09 39.87
CA LYS A 146 -44.70 -4.24 38.91
C LYS A 146 -44.81 -3.07 37.92
N ALA A 147 -44.44 -1.86 38.33
CA ALA A 147 -44.53 -0.66 37.51
C ALA A 147 -43.30 -0.43 36.60
N MET A 148 -42.39 -1.41 36.51
CA MET A 148 -41.14 -1.27 35.76
C MET A 148 -41.08 -2.29 34.62
N ALA A 149 -40.69 -1.82 33.43
CA ALA A 149 -40.32 -2.68 32.31
C ALA A 149 -38.84 -3.07 32.42
N TYR A 150 -38.51 -4.29 32.01
CA TYR A 150 -37.16 -4.84 32.07
C TYR A 150 -36.65 -5.20 30.69
N LYS A 151 -35.38 -4.89 30.41
CA LYS A 151 -34.72 -5.29 29.15
C LYS A 151 -34.16 -6.69 29.26
N GLN A 152 -33.97 -7.36 28.12
CA GLN A 152 -33.23 -8.62 28.05
C GLN A 152 -31.91 -8.53 28.84
N GLY A 153 -31.58 -9.56 29.62
CA GLY A 153 -30.41 -9.60 30.50
C GLY A 153 -30.61 -8.93 31.86
N SER A 154 -31.76 -8.30 32.12
CA SER A 154 -32.06 -7.78 33.47
C SER A 154 -32.26 -8.92 34.46
N VAL A 155 -31.64 -8.81 35.63
CA VAL A 155 -31.76 -9.77 36.73
C VAL A 155 -32.49 -9.12 37.89
N VAL A 156 -33.55 -9.77 38.39
CA VAL A 156 -34.33 -9.30 39.53
C VAL A 156 -34.48 -10.40 40.57
N THR A 157 -34.85 -10.02 41.79
CA THR A 157 -35.29 -10.96 42.83
C THR A 157 -36.81 -10.86 43.04
N ASP A 158 -37.48 -12.01 43.12
CA ASP A 158 -38.89 -12.12 43.52
C ASP A 158 -39.11 -13.43 44.29
N GLY A 159 -39.82 -13.36 45.42
CA GLY A 159 -40.10 -14.52 46.28
C GLY A 159 -38.84 -15.28 46.73
N GLY A 160 -37.74 -14.57 47.02
CA GLY A 160 -36.46 -15.15 47.43
C GLY A 160 -35.68 -15.87 46.31
N SER A 161 -36.17 -15.85 45.08
CA SER A 161 -35.50 -16.41 43.90
C SER A 161 -34.94 -15.30 43.01
N ALA A 162 -33.85 -15.59 42.29
CA ALA A 162 -33.31 -14.68 41.28
C ALA A 162 -33.75 -15.12 39.87
N TRP A 163 -34.16 -14.16 39.06
CA TRP A 163 -34.73 -14.37 37.73
C TRP A 163 -34.03 -13.48 36.70
N CYS A 164 -33.81 -13.99 35.50
CA CYS A 164 -33.25 -13.26 34.36
C CYS A 164 -34.32 -13.07 33.29
N ALA A 165 -34.45 -11.84 32.78
CA ALA A 165 -35.28 -11.55 31.62
C ALA A 165 -34.59 -12.07 30.35
N VAL A 166 -35.19 -13.07 29.68
CA VAL A 166 -34.62 -13.66 28.45
C VAL A 166 -34.99 -12.88 27.18
N LYS A 167 -35.95 -11.98 27.29
CA LYS A 167 -36.39 -11.00 26.28
C LYS A 167 -36.78 -9.71 26.99
N ASP A 168 -37.13 -8.68 26.24
CA ASP A 168 -37.74 -7.48 26.82
C ASP A 168 -39.10 -7.84 27.46
N VAL A 169 -39.26 -7.47 28.73
CA VAL A 169 -40.43 -7.75 29.56
C VAL A 169 -41.17 -6.43 29.82
N PRO A 170 -42.44 -6.28 29.40
CA PRO A 170 -43.23 -5.10 29.68
C PRO A 170 -43.55 -4.95 31.18
N GLU A 171 -44.02 -3.77 31.57
CA GLU A 171 -44.53 -3.55 32.92
C GLU A 171 -45.68 -4.51 33.27
N GLY A 172 -45.84 -4.80 34.55
CA GLY A 172 -46.91 -5.67 35.06
C GLY A 172 -46.61 -7.17 35.03
N GLU A 173 -45.64 -7.61 34.23
CA GLU A 173 -45.29 -9.01 34.05
C GLU A 173 -44.37 -9.50 35.18
N ARG A 174 -44.83 -10.53 35.91
CA ARG A 174 -44.15 -11.03 37.11
C ARG A 174 -43.20 -12.20 36.79
N PRO A 175 -42.02 -12.28 37.42
CA PRO A 175 -41.16 -13.45 37.33
C PRO A 175 -41.88 -14.77 37.63
N GLY A 176 -41.70 -15.75 36.76
CA GLY A 176 -42.35 -17.07 36.85
C GLY A 176 -43.82 -17.11 36.38
N ALA A 177 -44.43 -15.99 36.00
CA ALA A 177 -45.79 -15.95 35.45
C ALA A 177 -45.83 -15.97 33.92
N SER A 178 -44.69 -15.83 33.26
CA SER A 178 -44.56 -15.72 31.80
C SER A 178 -43.28 -16.39 31.29
N ASP A 179 -43.18 -16.52 29.97
CA ASP A 179 -41.99 -17.01 29.26
C ASP A 179 -40.88 -15.96 29.14
N GLY A 180 -41.13 -14.72 29.57
CA GLY A 180 -40.13 -13.64 29.59
C GLY A 180 -39.06 -13.80 30.66
N TRP A 181 -39.30 -14.64 31.66
CA TRP A 181 -38.43 -14.83 32.82
C TRP A 181 -37.89 -16.25 32.90
N GLN A 182 -36.57 -16.35 33.02
CA GLN A 182 -35.87 -17.61 33.31
C GLN A 182 -35.37 -17.60 34.76
N LEU A 183 -35.66 -18.67 35.49
CA LEU A 183 -35.14 -18.85 36.85
C LEU A 183 -33.61 -19.03 36.82
N MET A 184 -32.87 -18.17 37.54
CA MET A 184 -31.42 -18.29 37.72
C MET A 184 -31.06 -19.01 39.01
N VAL A 185 -31.67 -18.58 40.12
CA VAL A 185 -31.39 -19.13 41.46
C VAL A 185 -32.72 -19.36 42.15
N LYS A 186 -32.97 -20.59 42.56
CA LYS A 186 -34.16 -20.95 43.34
C LYS A 186 -33.97 -20.50 44.79
N ALA A 187 -35.03 -19.99 45.42
CA ALA A 187 -35.05 -19.71 46.85
C ALA A 187 -34.59 -20.94 47.66
N GLY A 188 -33.68 -20.71 48.59
CA GLY A 188 -33.26 -21.72 49.56
C GLY A 188 -34.40 -22.11 50.51
N ARG A 189 -34.26 -23.24 51.20
CA ARG A 189 -35.13 -23.56 52.33
C ARG A 189 -34.61 -22.81 53.55
N ASP A 190 -35.53 -22.24 54.33
CA ASP A 190 -35.19 -21.67 55.62
C ASP A 190 -34.50 -22.74 56.50
N GLY A 191 -33.42 -22.35 57.16
CA GLY A 191 -32.73 -23.23 58.10
C GLY A 191 -33.69 -23.63 59.23
N ARG A 192 -33.73 -24.92 59.58
CA ARG A 192 -34.42 -25.31 60.82
C ARG A 192 -33.60 -24.79 61.98
N ASP A 193 -34.24 -24.03 62.87
CA ASP A 193 -33.61 -23.51 64.08
C ASP A 193 -32.88 -24.66 64.81
N ALA A 194 -31.56 -24.54 64.93
CA ALA A 194 -30.79 -25.38 65.83
C ALA A 194 -31.16 -24.95 67.25
N LYS A 195 -32.04 -25.73 67.89
CA LYS A 195 -32.35 -25.60 69.32
C LYS A 195 -31.12 -25.86 70.17
#